data_AF-A0A3N5KGR3-F1
#
_entry.id   AF-A0A3N5KGR3-F1
#
_cell.length_a   1.000
_cell.length_b   1.000
_cell.length_c   1.000
_cell.angle_alpha   90.00
_cell.angle_beta   90.00
_cell.angle_gamma   90.00
#
_symmetry.space_group_name_H-M   'P 1'
#
loop_
_entity.id
_entity.type
_entity.pdbx_description
1 polymer ?
#
loop_
_entity_poly.entity_id
_entity_poly.type
_entity_poly.pdbx_seq_one_letter_code
_entity_poly.pdbx_strand_id
1 'polypeptide(L)'
;MTYRSEIDLGGRTLSIEAGRVARAADGAAWVRYGDTVVLVTAVASKEAREGIDFFPLTVDYQERAYAAGKIPGGFFKREGRPHEKETLTSRLIDRPIRPLFPHGYHQDVQIIATVLSADQENDPDVLAVVGASAALTVSQIPFQGPIGCVRIGRIGGRLVVNPS
;
A
#
# COMPACT_ATOMS: atom_id res chain seq x y z
N MET A 1 10.20 19.31 1.64
CA MET A 1 10.38 18.99 3.07
C MET A 1 9.99 17.54 3.25
N THR A 2 10.75 16.76 4.03
CA THR A 2 10.47 15.34 4.28
C THR A 2 9.86 15.22 5.66
N TYR A 3 8.80 14.42 5.79
CA TYR A 3 8.13 14.14 7.05
C TYR A 3 8.28 12.66 7.36
N ARG A 4 8.64 12.32 8.60
CA ARG A 4 8.82 10.93 9.05
C ARG A 4 8.17 10.75 10.42
N SER A 5 7.44 9.66 10.58
CA SER A 5 6.81 9.26 11.84
C SER A 5 7.04 7.78 12.09
N GLU A 6 7.23 7.40 13.35
CA GLU A 6 7.60 6.04 13.75
C GLU A 6 6.86 5.61 15.01
N ILE A 7 6.57 4.32 15.11
CA ILE A 7 6.04 3.66 16.30
C ILE A 7 6.71 2.31 16.50
N ASP A 8 6.76 1.83 17.75
CA ASP A 8 7.00 0.42 18.02
C ASP A 8 5.69 -0.36 17.85
N LEU A 9 5.71 -1.40 17.01
CA LEU A 9 4.58 -2.26 16.76
C LEU A 9 5.08 -3.70 16.74
N GLY A 10 4.57 -4.56 17.62
CA GLY A 10 4.98 -5.97 17.67
C GLY A 10 6.48 -6.18 17.95
N GLY A 11 7.13 -5.23 18.64
CA GLY A 11 8.57 -5.30 18.97
C GLY A 11 9.50 -4.91 17.83
N ARG A 12 8.98 -4.30 16.76
CA ARG A 12 9.74 -3.77 15.62
C ARG A 12 9.26 -2.35 15.32
N THR A 13 10.15 -1.52 14.79
CA THR A 13 9.80 -0.16 14.39
C THR A 13 9.03 -0.16 13.07
N LEU A 14 7.80 0.35 13.08
CA LEU A 14 7.06 0.74 11.89
C LEU A 14 7.32 2.23 11.63
N SER A 15 7.80 2.57 10.44
CA SER A 15 8.07 3.94 10.03
C SER A 15 7.33 4.30 8.74
N ILE A 16 6.87 5.53 8.66
CA ILE A 16 6.22 6.11 7.47
C ILE A 16 6.93 7.42 7.15
N GLU A 17 7.37 7.57 5.90
CA GLU A 17 8.02 8.77 5.38
C GLU A 17 7.25 9.32 4.16
N ALA A 18 7.06 10.64 4.10
CA ALA A 18 6.40 11.33 2.99
C ALA A 18 7.23 12.54 2.51
N GLY A 19 7.08 12.91 1.24
CA GLY A 19 7.68 14.12 0.65
C GLY A 19 9.10 13.97 0.09
N ARG A 20 9.75 12.80 0.25
CA ARG A 20 11.08 12.51 -0.33
C ARG A 20 11.00 12.03 -1.77
N VAL A 21 10.15 11.04 -2.05
CA VAL A 21 10.00 10.40 -3.37
C VAL A 21 8.59 10.62 -3.94
N ALA A 22 8.43 10.39 -5.25
CA ALA A 22 7.15 10.49 -5.94
C ALA A 22 6.38 11.80 -5.70
N ARG A 23 7.10 12.93 -5.61
CA ARG A 23 6.54 14.27 -5.30
C ARG A 23 5.54 14.81 -6.33
N ALA A 24 5.41 14.15 -7.47
CA ALA A 24 4.43 14.48 -8.51
C ALA A 24 3.09 13.75 -8.33
N ALA A 25 3.02 12.74 -7.46
CA ALA A 25 1.75 12.12 -7.07
C ALA A 25 1.00 13.02 -6.08
N ASP A 26 -0.33 12.88 -6.01
CA ASP A 26 -1.15 13.62 -5.03
C ASP A 26 -0.80 13.22 -3.60
N GLY A 27 -0.46 11.94 -3.38
CA GLY A 27 0.06 11.44 -2.11
C GLY A 27 1.06 10.30 -2.31
N ALA A 28 2.07 10.24 -1.45
CA ALA A 28 3.07 9.17 -1.45
C ALA A 28 3.54 8.86 -0.04
N ALA A 29 3.62 7.57 0.28
CA ALA A 29 4.08 7.05 1.56
C ALA A 29 5.14 5.97 1.35
N TRP A 30 6.31 6.17 1.95
CA TRP A 30 7.37 5.19 2.07
C TRP A 30 7.23 4.50 3.43
N VAL A 31 6.76 3.25 3.44
CA VAL A 31 6.50 2.49 4.66
C VAL A 31 7.60 1.45 4.84
N ARG A 32 8.16 1.37 6.05
CA ARG A 32 9.16 0.37 6.42
C ARG A 32 8.83 -0.26 7.77
N TYR A 33 8.94 -1.58 7.83
CA TYR A 33 8.82 -2.38 9.04
C TYR A 33 9.89 -3.47 9.01
N GLY A 34 10.85 -3.43 9.94
CA GLY A 34 12.08 -4.19 9.80
C GLY A 34 12.87 -3.73 8.56
N ASP A 35 13.25 -4.68 7.70
CA ASP A 35 13.91 -4.39 6.43
C ASP A 35 12.98 -4.50 5.22
N THR A 36 11.71 -4.88 5.44
CA THR A 36 10.67 -4.80 4.41
C THR A 36 10.21 -3.37 4.17
N VAL A 37 10.16 -2.97 2.89
CA VAL A 37 9.84 -1.62 2.42
C VAL A 37 8.82 -1.65 1.30
N VAL A 38 7.77 -0.83 1.44
CA VAL A 38 6.72 -0.63 0.43
C VAL A 38 6.57 0.86 0.15
N LEU A 39 6.65 1.24 -1.13
CA LEU A 39 6.26 2.58 -1.59
C LEU A 39 4.81 2.52 -2.07
N VAL A 40 3.96 3.36 -1.52
CA VAL A 40 2.58 3.51 -1.95
C VAL A 40 2.32 4.91 -2.46
N THR A 41 1.73 5.01 -3.65
CA THR A 41 1.34 6.29 -4.26
C THR A 41 -0.16 6.31 -4.51
N ALA A 42 -0.78 7.45 -4.24
CA ALA A 42 -2.17 7.75 -4.53
C ALA A 42 -2.24 8.90 -5.52
N VAL A 43 -3.01 8.74 -6.59
CA VAL A 43 -3.27 9.79 -7.59
C VAL A 43 -4.76 9.85 -7.91
N ALA A 44 -5.27 11.05 -8.15
CA ALA A 44 -6.62 11.27 -8.63
C ALA A 44 -6.64 12.09 -9.93
N SER A 45 -7.58 11.81 -10.81
CA SER A 45 -7.86 12.69 -11.94
C SER A 45 -8.45 14.01 -11.44
N LYS A 46 -8.10 15.12 -12.09
CA LYS A 46 -8.65 16.45 -11.75
C LYS A 46 -10.16 16.54 -12.00
N GLU A 47 -10.64 15.81 -13.00
CA GLU A 47 -12.03 15.82 -13.45
C GLU A 47 -12.54 14.38 -13.56
N ALA A 48 -13.83 14.19 -13.32
CA ALA A 48 -14.49 12.90 -13.57
C ALA A 48 -14.65 12.67 -15.08
N ARG A 49 -14.64 11.41 -15.51
CA ARG A 49 -14.89 11.08 -16.92
C ARG A 49 -16.34 11.40 -17.28
N GLU A 50 -16.57 11.83 -18.50
CA GLU A 50 -17.92 12.08 -18.99
C GLU A 50 -18.76 10.79 -18.97
N GLY A 51 -19.98 10.88 -18.45
CA GLY A 51 -20.94 9.77 -18.42
C GLY A 51 -20.67 8.68 -17.37
N ILE A 52 -19.72 8.86 -16.46
CA ILE A 52 -19.46 7.87 -15.40
C ILE A 52 -20.52 7.92 -14.30
N ASP A 53 -21.03 6.74 -13.91
CA ASP A 53 -22.10 6.53 -12.93
C ASP A 53 -21.66 5.73 -11.70
N PHE A 54 -20.36 5.40 -11.61
CA PHE A 54 -19.76 4.67 -10.50
C PHE A 54 -18.47 5.33 -10.02
N PHE A 55 -17.93 4.87 -8.89
CA PHE A 55 -16.64 5.32 -8.37
C PHE A 55 -15.47 4.46 -8.92
N PRO A 56 -14.65 4.99 -9.85
CA PRO A 56 -13.50 4.30 -10.44
C PRO A 56 -12.27 4.33 -9.50
N LEU A 57 -12.22 3.37 -8.58
CA LEU A 57 -11.03 3.09 -7.78
C LEU A 57 -10.31 1.84 -8.32
N THR A 58 -9.04 2.01 -8.65
CA THR A 58 -8.12 0.93 -9.05
C THR A 58 -6.99 0.81 -8.03
N VAL A 59 -6.70 -0.42 -7.61
CA VAL A 59 -5.62 -0.71 -6.65
C VAL A 59 -4.69 -1.78 -7.22
N ASP A 60 -3.44 -1.40 -7.45
CA ASP A 60 -2.39 -2.27 -7.98
C ASP A 60 -1.33 -2.50 -6.91
N TYR A 61 -1.16 -3.74 -6.49
CA TYR A 61 -0.05 -4.16 -5.65
C TYR A 61 0.94 -4.97 -6.49
N GLN A 62 2.23 -4.64 -6.41
CA GLN A 62 3.28 -5.25 -7.21
C GLN A 62 4.50 -5.63 -6.37
N GLU A 63 4.95 -6.87 -6.52
CA GLU A 63 6.18 -7.37 -5.92
C GLU A 63 7.29 -7.39 -6.94
N ARG A 64 8.33 -6.58 -6.71
CA ARG A 64 9.50 -6.57 -7.58
C ARG A 64 10.44 -7.69 -7.19
N ALA A 65 10.92 -8.47 -8.15
CA ALA A 65 11.81 -9.61 -7.86
C ALA A 65 13.12 -9.14 -7.19
N TYR A 66 13.57 -7.92 -7.50
CA TYR A 66 14.73 -7.31 -6.84
C TYR A 66 14.53 -7.10 -5.34
N ALA A 67 13.28 -7.00 -4.86
CA ALA A 67 13.00 -6.80 -3.43
C ALA A 67 13.51 -7.99 -2.59
N ALA A 68 13.56 -9.18 -3.20
CA ALA A 68 14.13 -10.40 -2.62
C ALA A 68 15.54 -10.72 -3.17
N GLY A 69 16.19 -9.80 -3.89
CA GLY A 69 17.51 -10.01 -4.50
C GLY A 69 17.51 -11.02 -5.65
N LYS A 70 16.38 -11.24 -6.32
CA LYS A 70 16.24 -12.25 -7.38
C LYS A 70 16.00 -11.61 -8.75
N ILE A 71 16.44 -12.30 -9.80
CA ILE A 71 16.08 -11.99 -11.19
C ILE A 71 14.81 -12.79 -11.53
N PRO A 72 13.79 -12.20 -12.19
CA PRO A 72 12.58 -12.92 -12.57
C PRO A 72 12.89 -14.19 -13.39
N GLY A 73 12.27 -15.31 -13.03
CA GLY A 73 12.55 -16.62 -13.61
C GLY A 73 12.08 -16.79 -15.06
N GLY A 74 11.05 -16.05 -15.49
CA GLY A 74 10.39 -16.21 -16.80
C GLY A 74 11.27 -15.91 -18.02
N PHE A 75 10.77 -16.25 -19.21
CA PHE A 75 11.48 -16.09 -20.48
C PHE A 75 11.98 -14.65 -20.70
N PHE A 76 11.12 -13.66 -20.43
CA PHE A 76 11.42 -12.24 -20.62
C PHE A 76 12.26 -11.61 -19.48
N LYS A 77 12.58 -12.36 -18.41
CA LYS A 77 13.35 -11.87 -17.24
C LYS A 77 12.83 -10.55 -16.65
N ARG A 78 11.50 -10.37 -16.66
CA ARG A 78 10.80 -9.18 -16.18
C ARG A 78 9.51 -9.57 -15.46
N GLU A 79 9.07 -8.77 -14.49
CA GLU A 79 7.73 -8.95 -13.89
C GLU A 79 6.64 -8.72 -14.95
N GLY A 80 5.67 -9.62 -14.96
CA GLY A 80 4.60 -9.67 -15.95
C GLY A 80 3.25 -9.24 -15.38
N ARG A 81 2.22 -10.04 -15.70
CA ARG A 81 0.89 -9.86 -15.11
C ARG A 81 0.91 -10.18 -13.62
N PRO A 82 0.08 -9.52 -12.80
CA PRO A 82 -0.02 -9.82 -11.39
C PRO A 82 -0.34 -11.29 -11.12
N HIS A 83 0.36 -11.88 -10.17
CA HIS A 83 0.08 -13.23 -9.67
C HIS A 83 -1.06 -13.22 -8.65
N GLU A 84 -1.45 -14.40 -8.18
CA GLU A 84 -2.58 -14.56 -7.25
C GLU A 84 -2.38 -13.77 -5.95
N LYS A 85 -1.19 -13.87 -5.31
CA LYS A 85 -0.87 -13.09 -4.10
C LYS A 85 -0.98 -11.58 -4.36
N GLU A 86 -0.48 -11.10 -5.49
CA GLU A 86 -0.55 -9.67 -5.82
C GLU A 86 -2.00 -9.20 -5.98
N THR A 87 -2.83 -10.00 -6.67
CA THR A 87 -4.26 -9.73 -6.84
C THR A 87 -5.02 -9.76 -5.50
N LEU A 88 -4.70 -10.73 -4.63
CA LEU A 88 -5.30 -10.83 -3.29
C LEU A 88 -4.91 -9.65 -2.41
N THR A 89 -3.65 -9.21 -2.45
CA THR A 89 -3.19 -8.04 -1.70
C THR A 89 -3.80 -6.75 -2.23
N SER A 90 -3.94 -6.58 -3.56
CA SER A 90 -4.72 -5.47 -4.14
C SER A 90 -6.13 -5.40 -3.55
N ARG A 91 -6.82 -6.54 -3.48
CA ARG A 91 -8.17 -6.61 -2.87
C ARG A 91 -8.15 -6.34 -1.37
N LEU A 92 -7.10 -6.75 -0.66
CA LEU A 92 -6.93 -6.48 0.77
C LEU A 92 -6.81 -4.98 1.06
N ILE A 93 -6.14 -4.24 0.17
CA ILE A 93 -6.02 -2.77 0.24
C ILE A 93 -7.33 -2.09 -0.17
N ASP A 94 -7.95 -2.52 -1.28
CA ASP A 94 -9.15 -1.90 -1.86
C ASP A 94 -10.37 -1.94 -0.93
N ARG A 95 -10.65 -3.12 -0.37
CA ARG A 95 -11.86 -3.38 0.44
C ARG A 95 -12.05 -2.39 1.60
N PRO A 96 -11.06 -2.09 2.46
CA PRO A 96 -11.25 -1.17 3.57
C PRO A 96 -11.25 0.31 3.17
N ILE A 97 -10.59 0.71 2.08
CA ILE A 97 -10.52 2.13 1.67
C ILE A 97 -11.73 2.55 0.83
N ARG A 98 -12.29 1.64 0.00
CA ARG A 98 -13.38 1.97 -0.93
C ARG A 98 -14.61 2.61 -0.28
N PRO A 99 -15.09 2.15 0.89
CA PRO A 99 -16.25 2.75 1.55
C PRO A 99 -15.98 4.13 2.17
N LEU A 100 -14.71 4.55 2.27
CA LEU A 100 -14.31 5.80 2.94
C LEU A 100 -14.22 6.99 1.98
N PHE A 101 -14.47 6.78 0.69
CA PHE A 101 -14.63 7.87 -0.27
C PHE A 101 -16.04 8.46 -0.15
N PRO A 102 -16.20 9.79 -0.26
CA PRO A 102 -17.52 10.42 -0.20
C PRO A 102 -18.47 9.86 -1.27
N HIS A 103 -19.75 9.75 -0.92
CA HIS A 103 -20.77 9.34 -1.88
C HIS A 103 -20.83 10.32 -3.07
N GLY A 104 -20.92 9.78 -4.30
CA GLY A 104 -20.94 10.58 -5.53
C GLY A 104 -19.57 11.08 -6.00
N TYR A 105 -18.48 10.65 -5.34
CA TYR A 105 -17.13 10.93 -5.81
C TYR A 105 -16.77 10.04 -7.02
N HIS A 106 -16.58 10.64 -8.19
CA HIS A 106 -16.43 9.93 -9.46
C HIS A 106 -15.11 10.25 -10.19
N GLN A 107 -14.15 10.91 -9.53
CA GLN A 107 -12.81 11.06 -10.09
C GLN A 107 -12.09 9.71 -10.07
N ASP A 108 -11.26 9.47 -11.08
CA ASP A 108 -10.42 8.29 -11.16
C ASP A 108 -9.39 8.32 -10.05
N VAL A 109 -9.40 7.32 -9.16
CA VAL A 109 -8.38 7.16 -8.13
C VAL A 109 -7.58 5.91 -8.42
N GLN A 110 -6.26 6.05 -8.48
CA GLN A 110 -5.34 4.93 -8.56
C GLN A 110 -4.44 4.89 -7.34
N ILE A 111 -4.40 3.73 -6.70
CA ILE A 111 -3.44 3.41 -5.65
C ILE A 111 -2.48 2.36 -6.20
N ILE A 112 -1.17 2.64 -6.14
CA ILE A 112 -0.12 1.68 -6.52
C ILE A 112 0.76 1.42 -5.31
N ALA A 113 0.85 0.18 -4.88
CA ALA A 113 1.73 -0.29 -3.81
C ALA A 113 2.84 -1.15 -4.41
N THR A 114 4.08 -0.69 -4.34
CA THR A 114 5.25 -1.41 -4.87
C THR A 114 6.16 -1.86 -3.74
N VAL A 115 6.42 -3.16 -3.66
CA VAL A 115 7.41 -3.71 -2.71
C VAL A 115 8.81 -3.45 -3.26
N LEU A 116 9.60 -2.73 -2.49
CA LEU A 116 10.97 -2.33 -2.85
C LEU A 116 12.03 -3.19 -2.16
N SER A 117 11.73 -3.71 -0.97
CA SER A 117 12.59 -4.62 -0.23
C SER A 117 11.75 -5.58 0.60
N ALA A 118 12.15 -6.84 0.69
CA ALA A 118 11.46 -7.87 1.43
C ALA A 118 12.46 -8.70 2.24
N ASP A 119 12.38 -8.61 3.57
CA ASP A 119 13.30 -9.24 4.52
C ASP A 119 13.01 -10.72 4.81
N GLN A 120 11.97 -11.28 4.19
CA GLN A 120 11.49 -12.65 4.36
C GLN A 120 10.95 -12.98 5.76
N GLU A 121 10.85 -12.00 6.66
CA GLU A 121 10.26 -12.15 7.99
C GLU A 121 8.95 -11.38 8.13
N ASN A 122 8.84 -10.24 7.46
CA ASN A 122 7.70 -9.34 7.53
C ASN A 122 6.96 -9.34 6.19
N ASP A 123 5.72 -9.84 6.19
CA ASP A 123 4.90 -9.85 4.97
C ASP A 123 4.55 -8.40 4.57
N PRO A 124 4.84 -7.99 3.32
CA PRO A 124 4.59 -6.64 2.83
C PRO A 124 3.10 -6.27 2.74
N ASP A 125 2.16 -7.22 2.79
CA ASP A 125 0.74 -6.93 2.59
C ASP A 125 0.14 -5.97 3.63
N VAL A 126 0.48 -6.14 4.92
CA VAL A 126 0.06 -5.22 5.99
C VAL A 126 0.62 -3.82 5.76
N LEU A 127 1.89 -3.72 5.36
CA LEU A 127 2.54 -2.43 5.09
C LEU A 127 1.90 -1.74 3.89
N ALA A 128 1.46 -2.48 2.88
CA ALA A 128 0.80 -1.91 1.71
C ALA A 128 -0.55 -1.28 2.08
N VAL A 129 -1.32 -1.89 2.99
CA VAL A 129 -2.58 -1.31 3.49
C VAL A 129 -2.32 -0.03 4.30
N VAL A 130 -1.33 -0.08 5.21
CA VAL A 130 -0.92 1.10 5.99
C VAL A 130 -0.42 2.22 5.08
N GLY A 131 0.35 1.88 4.04
CA GLY A 131 0.88 2.83 3.07
C GLY A 131 -0.21 3.45 2.21
N ALA A 132 -1.22 2.69 1.78
CA ALA A 132 -2.37 3.24 1.05
C ALA A 132 -3.16 4.24 1.91
N SER A 133 -3.40 3.88 3.17
CA SER A 133 -4.02 4.76 4.16
C SER A 133 -3.24 6.06 4.33
N ALA A 134 -1.92 5.96 4.54
CA ALA A 134 -1.06 7.12 4.71
C ALA A 134 -0.98 7.98 3.44
N ALA A 135 -0.80 7.38 2.26
CA ALA A 135 -0.71 8.08 0.99
C ALA A 135 -2.00 8.86 0.68
N LEU A 136 -3.17 8.25 0.90
CA LEU A 136 -4.46 8.94 0.77
C LEU A 136 -4.60 10.08 1.79
N THR A 137 -4.22 9.84 3.05
CA THR A 137 -4.35 10.83 4.13
C THR A 137 -3.48 12.07 3.91
N VAL A 138 -2.27 11.92 3.34
CA VAL A 138 -1.39 13.06 3.03
C VAL A 138 -1.73 13.75 1.70
N SER A 139 -2.64 13.18 0.91
CA SER A 139 -3.08 13.74 -0.37
C SER A 139 -4.19 14.79 -0.19
N GLN A 140 -4.61 15.42 -1.30
CA GLN A 140 -5.80 16.27 -1.34
C GLN A 140 -7.07 15.50 -1.78
N ILE A 141 -6.96 14.17 -1.96
CA ILE A 141 -8.07 13.32 -2.38
C ILE A 141 -9.06 13.21 -1.22
N PRO A 142 -10.37 13.47 -1.42
CA PRO A 142 -11.38 13.31 -0.38
C PRO A 142 -11.45 11.87 0.14
N PHE A 143 -11.05 11.66 1.40
CA PHE A 143 -10.96 10.35 2.03
C PHE A 143 -11.26 10.45 3.53
N GLN A 144 -12.21 9.66 4.03
CA GLN A 144 -12.67 9.65 5.42
C GLN A 144 -11.90 8.66 6.32
N GLY A 145 -10.64 8.37 5.99
CA GLY A 145 -9.75 7.59 6.86
C GLY A 145 -9.14 8.43 8.00
N PRO A 146 -7.98 8.02 8.54
CA PRO A 146 -7.13 6.90 8.12
C PRO A 146 -7.66 5.53 8.58
N ILE A 147 -7.15 4.47 7.96
CA ILE A 147 -7.27 3.08 8.43
C ILE A 147 -5.94 2.56 8.98
N GLY A 148 -6.01 1.59 9.89
CA GLY A 148 -4.88 0.79 10.35
C GLY A 148 -4.99 -0.66 9.86
N CYS A 149 -3.87 -1.37 9.81
CA CYS A 149 -3.83 -2.79 9.49
C CYS A 149 -2.77 -3.49 10.36
N VAL A 150 -3.15 -4.64 10.92
CA VAL A 150 -2.24 -5.56 11.61
C VAL A 150 -2.67 -6.99 11.28
N ARG A 151 -1.70 -7.91 11.27
CA ARG A 151 -1.96 -9.35 11.25
C ARG A 151 -1.96 -9.87 12.68
N ILE A 152 -2.91 -10.73 13.02
CA ILE A 152 -2.97 -11.37 14.33
C ILE A 152 -2.79 -12.88 14.16
N GLY A 153 -1.77 -13.44 14.82
CA GLY A 153 -1.59 -14.88 14.98
C GLY A 153 -1.96 -15.34 16.39
N ARG A 154 -2.24 -16.64 16.55
CA ARG A 154 -2.43 -17.25 17.88
C ARG A 154 -1.34 -18.30 18.13
N ILE A 155 -0.40 -18.00 19.02
CA ILE A 155 0.78 -18.83 19.31
C ILE A 155 0.79 -19.16 20.80
N GLY A 156 0.84 -20.46 21.14
CA GLY A 156 0.81 -20.89 22.55
C GLY A 156 -0.42 -20.39 23.32
N GLY A 157 -1.57 -20.27 22.63
CA GLY A 157 -2.82 -19.74 23.20
C GLY A 157 -2.90 -18.22 23.31
N ARG A 158 -1.82 -17.48 23.03
CA ARG A 158 -1.76 -16.00 23.10
C ARG A 158 -1.89 -15.37 21.72
N LEU A 159 -2.48 -14.18 21.65
CA LEU A 159 -2.52 -13.39 20.42
C LEU A 159 -1.18 -12.66 20.24
N VAL A 160 -0.65 -12.70 19.02
CA VAL A 160 0.62 -12.08 18.64
C VAL A 160 0.37 -11.17 17.44
N VAL A 161 0.82 -9.91 17.53
CA VAL A 161 0.71 -8.92 16.47
C VAL A 161 1.85 -9.11 15.46
N ASN A 162 1.52 -9.09 14.18
CA ASN A 162 2.42 -9.23 13.04
C ASN A 162 3.45 -10.37 13.23
N PRO A 163 2.98 -11.62 13.43
CA PRO A 163 3.89 -12.76 13.57
C PRO A 163 4.71 -12.95 12.28
N SER A 164 5.98 -13.32 12.46
CA SER A 164 6.88 -13.80 11.39
C SER A 164 6.64 -15.27 11.09
#